data_AF-A0A7R9XV22-F1
#
_entry.id   AF-A0A7R9XV22-F1
#
_cell.length_a   1.000
_cell.length_b   1.000
_cell.length_c   1.000
_cell.angle_alpha   90.00
_cell.angle_beta   90.00
_cell.angle_gamma   90.00
#
_symmetry.space_group_name_H-M   'P 1'
#
loop_
_entity.id
_entity.type
_entity.pdbx_description
1 polymer ?
#
loop_
_entity_poly.entity_id
_entity_poly.type
_entity_poly.pdbx_seq_one_letter_code
_entity_poly.pdbx_strand_id
1 'polypeptide(L)'
;GSPPRGGGGGGGGDLHFESLPALTRDDVAEDTTRGGVVLDDGALLDVAAYMRRSPLAVKEDFPATRVHGLFCALGLRHLIVTDDENVVVGVITRKDVMRAIDRR
;
A
#
# COMPACT_ATOMS: atom_id res chain seq x y z
N GLY A 1 15.49 -22.19 -49.75
CA GLY A 1 14.32 -21.56 -49.11
C GLY A 1 14.37 -21.82 -47.63
N SER A 2 14.22 -20.77 -46.81
CA SER A 2 14.04 -20.89 -45.36
C SER A 2 12.64 -21.44 -45.03
N PRO A 3 12.47 -22.04 -43.85
CA PRO A 3 11.43 -21.55 -42.92
C PRO A 3 11.98 -21.27 -41.51
N PRO A 4 11.20 -20.57 -40.67
CA PRO A 4 11.72 -19.60 -39.72
C PRO A 4 11.95 -20.12 -38.31
N ARG A 5 12.83 -19.37 -37.63
CA ARG A 5 13.18 -19.46 -36.21
C ARG A 5 11.95 -19.24 -35.32
N GLY A 6 11.90 -20.01 -34.25
CA GLY A 6 10.78 -20.07 -33.32
C GLY A 6 10.60 -18.88 -32.38
N GLY A 7 9.51 -18.98 -31.63
CA GLY A 7 9.39 -18.49 -30.26
C GLY A 7 9.23 -16.99 -30.08
N GLY A 8 8.12 -16.42 -30.55
CA GLY A 8 7.60 -15.16 -30.01
C GLY A 8 6.79 -15.44 -28.75
N GLY A 9 7.46 -15.55 -27.60
CA GLY A 9 6.80 -15.53 -26.30
C GLY A 9 6.24 -14.13 -26.06
N GLY A 10 4.91 -14.01 -26.05
CA GLY A 10 4.24 -12.81 -25.56
C GLY A 10 4.56 -12.65 -24.08
N GLY A 11 5.48 -11.74 -23.77
CA GLY A 11 5.74 -11.31 -22.41
C GLY A 11 4.53 -10.56 -21.89
N GLY A 12 3.64 -11.26 -21.18
CA GLY A 12 2.76 -10.63 -20.22
C GLY A 12 3.65 -9.93 -19.21
N GLY A 13 3.66 -8.59 -19.25
CA GLY A 13 4.30 -7.78 -18.24
C GLY A 13 3.49 -7.91 -16.96
N ASP A 14 3.76 -8.96 -16.18
CA ASP A 14 3.35 -9.02 -14.80
C ASP A 14 4.02 -7.84 -14.09
N LEU A 15 3.24 -6.81 -13.74
CA LEU A 15 3.70 -5.74 -12.88
C LEU A 15 3.91 -6.33 -11.48
N HIS A 16 5.09 -6.90 -11.27
CA HIS A 16 5.54 -7.39 -9.97
C HIS A 16 5.67 -6.19 -9.02
N PHE A 17 4.70 -6.04 -8.12
CA PHE A 17 4.68 -5.07 -7.02
C PHE A 17 5.98 -5.08 -6.17
N GLU A 18 6.75 -6.16 -6.23
CA GLU A 18 7.99 -6.37 -5.45
C GLU A 18 9.23 -5.61 -5.97
N SER A 19 9.15 -4.85 -7.07
CA SER A 19 10.30 -4.09 -7.60
C SER A 19 10.23 -2.57 -7.39
N LEU A 20 9.26 -2.08 -6.63
CA LEU A 20 9.23 -0.66 -6.25
C LEU A 20 10.17 -0.43 -5.05
N PRO A 21 11.08 0.55 -5.11
CA PRO A 21 11.91 0.90 -3.95
C PRO A 21 11.00 1.28 -2.79
N ALA A 22 11.36 0.85 -1.58
CA ALA A 22 10.68 1.29 -0.37
C ALA A 22 10.78 2.83 -0.31
N LEU A 23 9.62 3.51 -0.30
CA LEU A 23 9.56 4.97 -0.15
C LEU A 23 10.26 5.34 1.15
N THR A 24 11.40 6.02 1.03
CA THR A 24 12.17 6.52 2.16
C THR A 24 11.66 7.91 2.56
N ARG A 25 12.05 8.36 3.76
CA ARG A 25 11.69 9.71 4.24
C ARG A 25 12.14 10.81 3.27
N ASP A 26 13.27 10.60 2.61
CA ASP A 26 13.83 11.54 1.63
C ASP A 26 13.04 11.57 0.30
N ASP A 27 12.21 10.56 0.04
CA ASP A 27 11.31 10.51 -1.13
C ASP A 27 10.00 11.27 -0.92
N VAL A 28 9.72 11.73 0.30
CA VAL A 28 8.54 12.55 0.62
C VAL A 28 8.80 14.00 0.18
N ALA A 29 8.69 14.25 -1.12
CA ALA A 29 8.71 15.60 -1.66
C ALA A 29 7.52 16.41 -1.09
N GLU A 30 7.74 17.68 -0.71
CA GLU A 30 6.70 18.61 -0.23
C GLU A 30 5.59 18.91 -1.28
N ASP A 31 5.68 18.34 -2.48
CA ASP A 31 4.68 18.53 -3.52
C ASP A 31 3.55 17.50 -3.37
N THR A 32 2.38 18.00 -2.98
CA THR A 32 1.13 17.25 -2.76
C THR A 32 0.52 16.71 -4.07
N THR A 33 1.27 16.69 -5.18
CA THR A 33 0.74 16.46 -6.51
C THR A 33 1.39 15.24 -7.18
N ARG A 34 0.61 14.14 -7.17
CA ARG A 34 0.57 13.05 -8.17
C ARG A 34 1.61 11.93 -8.06
N GLY A 35 1.35 11.01 -7.13
CA GLY A 35 1.53 9.59 -7.43
C GLY A 35 0.48 9.18 -8.47
N GLY A 36 0.77 9.34 -9.76
CA GLY A 36 -0.11 8.88 -10.83
C GLY A 36 0.09 7.38 -11.07
N VAL A 37 -1.00 6.62 -11.19
CA VAL A 37 -0.92 5.23 -11.67
C VAL A 37 -0.98 5.27 -13.20
N VAL A 38 -0.01 4.67 -13.87
CA VAL A 38 -0.02 4.54 -15.34
C VAL A 38 -0.94 3.39 -15.72
N LEU A 39 -1.98 3.70 -16.51
CA LEU A 39 -2.90 2.71 -17.08
C LEU A 39 -2.29 2.06 -18.33
N ASP A 40 -2.83 0.91 -18.73
CA ASP A 40 -2.30 0.11 -19.86
C ASP A 40 -2.22 0.87 -21.19
N ASP A 41 -3.11 1.86 -21.39
CA ASP A 41 -3.12 2.73 -22.57
C ASP A 41 -2.19 3.96 -22.45
N GLY A 42 -1.35 4.02 -21.42
CA GLY A 42 -0.41 5.13 -21.14
C GLY A 42 -1.05 6.35 -20.48
N ALA A 43 -2.33 6.28 -20.10
CA ALA A 43 -3.02 7.34 -19.39
C ALA A 43 -2.61 7.39 -17.91
N LEU A 44 -2.42 8.58 -17.35
CA LEU A 44 -2.12 8.79 -15.94
C LEU A 44 -3.41 8.96 -15.13
N LEU A 45 -3.65 8.07 -14.17
CA LEU A 45 -4.73 8.19 -13.20
C LEU A 45 -4.24 8.89 -11.93
N ASP A 46 -4.82 10.06 -11.62
CA ASP A 46 -4.59 10.74 -10.35
C ASP A 46 -5.37 10.06 -9.23
N VAL A 47 -4.73 9.16 -8.49
CA VAL A 47 -5.37 8.44 -7.38
C VAL A 47 -5.63 9.33 -6.18
N ALA A 48 -5.00 10.49 -6.08
CA ALA A 48 -5.22 11.42 -4.97
C ALA A 48 -6.68 11.94 -4.94
N ALA A 49 -7.34 11.98 -6.11
CA ALA A 49 -8.75 12.32 -6.22
C ALA A 49 -9.71 11.26 -5.63
N TYR A 50 -9.26 10.01 -5.55
CA TYR A 50 -10.05 8.86 -5.08
C TYR A 50 -9.68 8.43 -3.66
N MET A 51 -8.47 8.75 -3.21
CA MET A 51 -8.00 8.43 -1.87
C MET A 51 -8.73 9.25 -0.80
N ARG A 52 -9.01 8.61 0.33
CA ARG A 52 -9.49 9.30 1.52
C ARG A 52 -8.34 10.14 2.09
N ARG A 53 -8.46 11.47 2.05
CA ARG A 53 -7.40 12.41 2.47
C ARG A 53 -7.04 12.38 3.96
N SER A 54 -7.88 11.78 4.79
CA SER A 54 -7.64 11.64 6.22
C SER A 54 -7.90 10.20 6.65
N PRO A 55 -7.00 9.27 6.29
CA PRO A 55 -7.07 7.91 6.81
C PRO A 55 -6.79 7.93 8.32
N LEU A 56 -7.36 6.97 9.05
CA LEU A 56 -7.03 6.83 10.46
C LEU A 56 -5.64 6.20 10.60
N ALA A 57 -4.76 6.90 11.30
CA ALA A 57 -3.42 6.44 11.65
C ALA A 57 -3.25 6.36 13.18
N VAL A 58 -2.45 5.42 13.64
CA VAL A 58 -1.98 5.31 15.02
C VAL A 58 -0.47 5.35 15.07
N LYS A 59 0.09 5.75 16.21
CA LYS A 59 1.52 5.71 16.45
C LYS A 59 2.00 4.26 16.63
N GLU A 60 3.28 3.99 16.35
CA GLU A 60 3.88 2.66 16.51
C GLU A 60 3.91 2.16 17.97
N ASP A 61 3.91 3.10 18.93
CA ASP A 61 3.82 2.83 20.37
C ASP A 61 2.38 2.58 20.85
N PHE A 62 1.38 2.67 19.96
CA PHE A 62 -0.01 2.54 20.32
C PHE A 62 -0.33 1.11 20.82
N PRO A 63 -1.01 0.95 21.97
CA PRO A 63 -1.27 -0.36 22.55
C PRO A 63 -2.04 -1.29 21.60
N ALA A 64 -1.41 -2.40 21.21
CA ALA A 64 -2.01 -3.41 20.33
C ALA A 64 -3.35 -3.96 20.86
N THR A 65 -3.53 -4.02 22.18
CA THR A 65 -4.78 -4.45 22.83
C THR A 65 -5.97 -3.53 22.51
N ARG A 66 -5.72 -2.24 22.25
CA ARG A 66 -6.75 -1.24 21.90
C ARG A 66 -7.05 -1.22 20.40
N VAL A 67 -6.15 -1.72 19.57
CA VAL A 67 -6.31 -1.76 18.10
C VAL A 67 -7.55 -2.57 17.72
N HIS A 68 -7.80 -3.71 18.35
CA HIS A 68 -9.03 -4.49 18.14
C HIS A 68 -10.30 -3.66 18.40
N GLY A 69 -10.29 -2.88 19.50
CA GLY A 69 -11.39 -1.99 19.84
C GLY A 69 -11.64 -0.92 18.77
N LEU A 70 -10.58 -0.33 18.21
CA LEU A 70 -10.69 0.62 17.08
C LEU A 70 -11.33 -0.02 15.85
N PHE A 71 -10.92 -1.23 15.49
CA PHE A 71 -11.52 -1.98 14.37
C PHE A 71 -13.01 -2.25 14.57
N CYS A 72 -13.42 -2.65 15.78
CA CYS A 72 -14.82 -2.92 16.11
C CYS A 72 -15.67 -1.66 16.20
N ALA A 73 -15.17 -0.61 16.87
CA ALA A 73 -15.93 0.61 17.12
C ALA A 73 -16.12 1.46 15.86
N LEU A 74 -15.10 1.52 15.00
CA LEU A 74 -15.09 2.37 13.81
C LEU A 74 -15.34 1.60 12.51
N GLY A 75 -15.48 0.27 12.57
CA GLY A 75 -15.73 -0.58 11.40
C GLY A 75 -14.58 -0.57 10.39
N LEU A 76 -13.34 -0.39 10.85
CA LEU A 76 -12.18 -0.26 9.98
C LEU A 76 -11.80 -1.60 9.34
N ARG A 77 -11.02 -1.53 8.25
CA ARG A 77 -10.42 -2.69 7.59
C ARG A 77 -8.89 -2.64 7.56
N HIS A 78 -8.37 -1.41 7.54
CA HIS A 78 -6.96 -1.09 7.54
C HIS A 78 -6.74 0.06 8.51
N LEU A 79 -5.66 -0.01 9.27
CA LEU A 79 -5.20 1.02 10.16
C LEU A 79 -3.74 1.30 9.84
N ILE A 80 -3.42 2.57 9.55
CA ILE A 80 -2.06 2.98 9.22
C ILE A 80 -1.27 3.13 10.51
N VAL A 81 -0.03 2.65 10.53
CA VAL A 81 0.89 2.84 11.64
C VAL A 81 1.96 3.83 11.21
N THR A 82 2.12 4.89 11.99
CA THR A 82 3.10 5.95 11.75
C THR A 82 4.08 6.06 12.90
N ASP A 83 5.30 6.49 12.63
CA ASP A 83 6.26 6.86 13.66
C ASP A 83 5.99 8.28 14.23
N ASP A 84 6.91 8.76 15.07
CA ASP A 84 6.85 10.09 15.69
C ASP A 84 6.88 11.24 14.68
N GLU A 85 7.54 11.06 13.53
CA GLU A 85 7.63 12.03 12.44
C GLU A 85 6.46 11.92 11.44
N ASN A 86 5.43 11.13 11.78
CA ASN A 86 4.25 10.90 10.97
C ASN A 86 4.55 10.22 9.62
N VAL A 87 5.63 9.43 9.57
CA VAL A 87 6.00 8.61 8.42
C VAL A 87 5.39 7.22 8.60
N VAL A 88 4.84 6.68 7.52
CA VAL A 88 4.17 5.37 7.54
C VAL A 88 5.21 4.27 7.70
N VAL A 89 5.18 3.57 8.83
CA VAL A 89 6.06 2.43 9.13
C VAL A 89 5.37 1.09 8.88
N GLY A 90 4.04 1.07 8.77
CA GLY A 90 3.31 -0.15 8.48
C GLY A 90 1.80 0.01 8.36
N VAL A 91 1.13 -1.11 8.11
CA VAL A 91 -0.33 -1.20 8.02
C VAL A 91 -0.80 -2.41 8.80
N ILE A 92 -1.77 -2.22 9.69
CA ILE A 92 -2.44 -3.29 10.40
C ILE A 92 -3.79 -3.55 9.73
N THR A 93 -4.10 -4.81 9.44
CA THR A 93 -5.41 -5.21 8.94
C THR A 93 -6.21 -5.98 9.98
N ARG A 94 -7.53 -6.05 9.77
CA ARG A 94 -8.42 -6.86 10.62
C ARG A 94 -7.98 -8.33 10.72
N LYS A 95 -7.39 -8.88 9.65
CA LYS A 95 -6.88 -10.27 9.62
C LYS A 95 -5.68 -10.45 10.54
N ASP A 96 -4.80 -9.47 10.62
CA ASP A 96 -3.59 -9.52 11.46
C ASP A 96 -3.96 -9.54 12.93
N VAL A 97 -4.95 -8.71 13.32
CA VAL A 97 -5.49 -8.69 14.68
C VAL A 97 -6.16 -10.01 15.05
N MET A 98 -6.96 -10.59 14.14
CA MET A 98 -7.58 -11.90 14.38
C MET A 98 -6.54 -13.00 14.58
N ARG A 99 -5.48 -13.01 13.77
CA ARG A 99 -4.36 -13.97 13.92
C ARG A 99 -3.59 -13.78 15.23
N ALA A 100 -3.46 -12.54 15.71
CA ALA A 100 -2.78 -12.26 16.97
C ALA A 100 -3.60 -12.72 18.19
N ILE A 101 -4.93 -12.62 18.12
CA ILE A 101 -5.83 -13.08 19.19
C ILE A 101 -5.89 -14.61 19.22
N ASP A 102 -5.95 -15.27 18.06
CA ASP A 102 -5.99 -16.74 17.96
C ASP A 102 -4.73 -17.44 18.50
N ARG A 103 -3.61 -16.71 18.60
CA ARG A 103 -2.34 -17.21 19.15
C ARG A 103 -2.20 -17.02 20.67
N ARG A 104 -3.23 -16.54 21.36
CA ARG A 104 -3.30 -16.47 22.83
C ARG A 104 -4.20 -17.56 23.38
#